data_AF-A0A2W2C0B8-F1
#
_entry.id   AF-A0A2W2C0B8-F1
#
_cell.length_a   1.000
_cell.length_b   1.000
_cell.length_c   1.000
_cell.angle_alpha   90.00
_cell.angle_beta   90.00
_cell.angle_gamma   90.00
#
_symmetry.space_group_name_H-M   'P 1'
#
loop_
_entity.id
_entity.type
_entity.pdbx_description
1 polymer ?
#
loop_
_entity_poly.entity_id
_entity_poly.type
_entity_poly.pdbx_seq_one_letter_code
_entity_poly.pdbx_strand_id
1 'polypeptide(L)'
;MTETANARKIAFATFVRRALAEASATRAWTGTEVSRRTGVSRQTINRWVRGDWASDPEAERVVAFCEGLGLDPATAFAALGWDRNANRRDAPPLPPMDPDVEALLRRLADPGVSDAEKFHIRETIRYLAYRPTLPAAVRKRGDAAG
;
A
#
# COMPACT_ATOMS: atom_id res chain seq x y z
N MET A 1 -21.80 1.67 -0.64
CA MET A 1 -20.80 1.53 -1.72
C MET A 1 -20.60 2.81 -2.54
N THR A 2 -21.53 3.77 -2.54
CA THR A 2 -21.40 5.08 -3.23
C THR A 2 -20.44 6.05 -2.54
N GLU A 3 -20.34 5.96 -1.21
CA GLU A 3 -19.49 6.85 -0.40
C GLU A 3 -17.99 6.65 -0.66
N THR A 4 -17.54 5.41 -0.79
CA THR A 4 -16.15 5.09 -1.17
C THR A 4 -15.82 5.53 -2.60
N ALA A 5 -16.78 5.40 -3.53
CA ALA A 5 -16.62 5.87 -4.90
C ALA A 5 -16.52 7.41 -4.98
N ASN A 6 -17.33 8.13 -4.21
CA ASN A 6 -17.26 9.59 -4.12
C ASN A 6 -15.97 10.06 -3.44
N ALA A 7 -15.51 9.37 -2.40
CA ALA A 7 -14.23 9.66 -1.76
C ALA A 7 -13.04 9.52 -2.74
N ARG A 8 -13.01 8.44 -3.54
CA ARG A 8 -12.01 8.26 -4.62
C ARG A 8 -12.06 9.38 -5.65
N LYS A 9 -13.26 9.77 -6.09
CA LYS A 9 -13.44 10.88 -7.04
C LYS A 9 -12.87 12.19 -6.49
N ILE A 10 -13.12 12.50 -5.22
CA ILE A 10 -12.61 13.71 -4.55
C ILE A 10 -11.09 13.64 -4.38
N ALA A 11 -10.54 12.50 -3.96
CA ALA A 11 -9.11 12.30 -3.77
C ALA A 11 -8.35 12.47 -5.09
N PHE A 12 -8.79 11.80 -6.15
CA PHE A 12 -8.18 11.91 -7.46
C PHE A 12 -8.33 13.31 -8.06
N ALA A 13 -9.49 13.95 -7.92
CA ALA A 13 -9.68 15.33 -8.37
C ALA A 13 -8.73 16.30 -7.65
N THR A 14 -8.50 16.09 -6.36
CA THR A 14 -7.55 16.89 -5.56
C THR A 14 -6.12 16.69 -6.01
N PHE A 15 -5.72 15.43 -6.29
CA PHE A 15 -4.42 15.12 -6.88
C PHE A 15 -4.21 15.85 -8.21
N VAL A 16 -5.18 15.76 -9.14
CA VAL A 16 -5.06 16.41 -10.46
C VAL A 16 -4.99 17.94 -10.33
N ARG A 17 -5.80 18.55 -9.46
CA ARG A 17 -5.73 20.00 -9.21
C ARG A 17 -4.37 20.43 -8.69
N ARG A 18 -3.80 19.68 -7.75
CA ARG A 18 -2.46 19.95 -7.20
C ARG A 18 -1.38 19.82 -8.28
N ALA A 19 -1.42 18.76 -9.07
CA ALA A 19 -0.48 18.53 -10.16
C ALA A 19 -0.50 19.68 -11.20
N LEU A 20 -1.70 20.15 -11.57
CA LEU A 20 -1.84 21.29 -12.48
C LEU A 20 -1.36 22.61 -11.87
N ALA A 21 -1.65 22.85 -10.59
CA ALA A 21 -1.17 24.03 -9.88
C ALA A 21 0.37 24.06 -9.79
N GLU A 22 0.99 22.91 -9.53
CA GLU A 22 2.45 22.77 -9.48
C GLU A 22 3.10 22.97 -10.84
N ALA A 23 2.56 22.36 -11.90
CA ALA A 23 3.02 22.57 -13.27
C ALA A 23 2.89 24.04 -13.71
N SER A 24 1.80 24.70 -13.31
CA SER A 24 1.61 26.14 -13.55
C SER A 24 2.62 26.99 -12.79
N ALA A 25 2.87 26.70 -11.51
CA ALA A 25 3.77 27.49 -10.67
C ALA A 25 5.26 27.34 -11.06
N THR A 26 5.69 26.12 -11.36
CA THR A 26 7.11 25.80 -11.61
C THR A 26 7.54 25.97 -13.06
N ARG A 27 6.63 25.77 -14.02
CA ARG A 27 6.94 25.72 -15.46
C ARG A 27 6.06 26.64 -16.31
N ALA A 28 5.17 27.42 -15.70
CA ALA A 28 4.19 28.27 -16.38
C ALA A 28 3.32 27.50 -17.40
N TRP A 29 3.10 26.21 -17.18
CA TRP A 29 2.33 25.39 -18.11
C TRP A 29 0.84 25.73 -18.05
N THR A 30 0.26 26.01 -19.22
CA THR A 30 -1.19 26.17 -19.39
C THR A 30 -1.85 24.81 -19.57
N GLY A 31 -3.17 24.72 -19.39
CA GLY A 31 -3.90 23.47 -19.63
C GLY A 31 -3.73 22.91 -21.05
N THR A 32 -3.47 23.76 -22.04
CA THR A 32 -3.16 23.33 -23.42
C THR A 32 -1.76 22.72 -23.50
N GLU A 33 -0.78 23.31 -22.83
CA GLU A 33 0.58 22.78 -22.75
C GLU A 33 0.63 21.43 -22.02
N VAL A 34 -0.10 21.30 -20.91
CA VAL A 34 -0.24 20.01 -20.20
C VAL A 34 -0.85 18.95 -21.12
N SER A 35 -1.89 19.30 -21.87
CA SER A 35 -2.52 18.36 -22.81
C SER A 35 -1.55 17.90 -23.90
N ARG A 36 -0.76 18.84 -24.45
CA ARG A 36 0.27 18.54 -25.46
C ARG A 36 1.39 17.66 -24.93
N ARG A 37 1.83 17.88 -23.68
CA ARG A 37 2.93 17.15 -23.03
C ARG A 37 2.55 15.75 -22.58
N THR A 38 1.32 15.60 -22.07
CA THR A 38 0.83 14.33 -21.51
C THR A 38 0.11 13.45 -22.54
N GLY A 39 -0.27 14.01 -23.70
CA GLY A 39 -1.14 13.33 -24.66
C GLY A 39 -2.60 13.17 -24.19
N VAL A 40 -2.93 13.62 -22.98
CA VAL A 40 -4.29 13.54 -22.42
C VAL A 40 -5.07 14.79 -22.82
N SER A 41 -6.26 14.61 -23.39
CA SER A 41 -7.09 15.74 -23.83
C SER A 41 -7.47 16.66 -22.66
N ARG A 42 -7.56 17.97 -22.93
CA ARG A 42 -8.01 18.96 -21.93
C ARG A 42 -9.41 18.65 -21.40
N GLN A 43 -10.28 18.05 -22.21
CA GLN A 43 -11.61 17.62 -21.78
C GLN A 43 -11.53 16.50 -20.73
N THR A 44 -10.66 15.51 -20.96
CA THR A 44 -10.41 14.41 -20.01
C THR A 44 -9.86 14.94 -18.70
N ILE A 45 -8.86 15.84 -18.75
CA ILE A 45 -8.27 16.45 -17.55
C ILE A 45 -9.31 17.26 -16.77
N ASN A 46 -10.12 18.09 -17.45
CA ASN A 46 -11.20 18.84 -16.82
C ASN A 46 -12.24 17.93 -16.15
N ARG A 47 -12.54 16.79 -16.76
CA ARG A 47 -13.44 15.79 -16.18
C ARG A 47 -12.86 15.21 -14.88
N TRP A 48 -11.57 14.90 -14.87
CA TRP A 48 -10.88 14.43 -13.67
C TRP A 48 -10.86 15.48 -12.55
N VAL A 49 -10.60 16.75 -12.88
CA VAL A 49 -10.65 17.87 -11.93
C VAL A 49 -12.01 18.03 -11.27
N ARG A 50 -13.09 17.72 -11.99
CA ARG A 50 -14.48 17.78 -11.48
C ARG A 50 -14.92 16.51 -10.76
N GLY A 51 -14.17 15.40 -10.89
CA GLY A 51 -14.62 14.08 -10.44
C GLY A 51 -15.83 13.53 -11.20
N ASP A 52 -16.13 14.12 -12.37
CA ASP A 52 -17.36 13.88 -13.13
C ASP A 52 -17.16 12.80 -14.21
N TRP A 53 -16.68 11.63 -13.79
CA TRP A 53 -16.47 10.49 -14.68
C TRP A 53 -17.43 9.35 -14.33
N ALA A 54 -18.07 8.79 -15.37
CA ALA A 54 -19.03 7.70 -15.25
C ALA A 54 -18.35 6.35 -15.03
N SER A 55 -17.18 6.17 -15.66
CA SER A 55 -16.32 4.99 -15.51
C SER A 55 -14.96 5.41 -14.98
N ASP A 56 -14.30 4.49 -14.30
CA ASP A 56 -12.93 4.67 -13.82
C ASP A 56 -12.01 5.20 -14.95
N PRO A 57 -11.09 6.13 -14.64
CA PRO A 57 -10.11 6.60 -15.62
C PRO A 57 -9.33 5.43 -16.24
N GLU A 58 -8.84 5.60 -17.46
CA GLU A 58 -7.97 4.60 -18.09
C GLU A 58 -6.56 4.67 -17.48
N ALA A 59 -6.03 3.52 -17.05
CA ALA A 59 -4.72 3.46 -16.39
C ALA A 59 -3.59 4.04 -17.27
N GLU A 60 -3.59 3.73 -18.56
CA GLU A 60 -2.62 4.26 -19.52
C GLU A 60 -2.65 5.80 -19.58
N ARG A 61 -3.84 6.41 -19.54
CA ARG A 61 -3.99 7.86 -19.53
C ARG A 61 -3.51 8.48 -18.22
N VAL A 62 -3.73 7.80 -17.10
CA VAL A 62 -3.25 8.26 -15.79
C VAL A 62 -1.72 8.21 -15.74
N VAL A 63 -1.11 7.16 -16.28
CA VAL A 63 0.36 7.04 -16.41
C VAL A 63 0.91 8.15 -17.30
N ALA A 64 0.37 8.31 -18.52
CA ALA A 64 0.82 9.35 -19.45
C ALA A 64 0.68 10.78 -18.87
N PHE A 65 -0.37 11.03 -18.09
CA PHE A 65 -0.53 12.27 -17.34
C PHE A 65 0.58 12.48 -16.31
N CYS A 66 0.89 11.45 -15.51
CA CYS A 66 1.92 11.55 -14.48
C CYS A 66 3.31 11.70 -15.10
N GLU A 67 3.66 10.86 -16.07
CA GLU A 67 4.95 10.90 -16.76
C GLU A 67 5.16 12.23 -17.50
N GLY A 68 4.14 12.74 -18.19
CA GLY A 68 4.22 14.03 -18.88
C GLY A 68 4.39 15.23 -17.93
N LEU A 69 4.07 15.07 -16.65
CA LEU A 69 4.32 16.05 -15.60
C LEU A 69 5.58 15.76 -14.77
N GLY A 70 6.20 14.59 -14.93
CA GLY A 70 7.32 14.11 -14.10
C GLY A 70 6.90 13.67 -12.69
N LEU A 71 5.67 13.19 -12.55
CA LEU A 71 5.10 12.68 -11.30
C LEU A 71 5.15 11.15 -11.26
N ASP A 72 5.19 10.57 -10.07
CA ASP A 72 5.08 9.11 -9.86
C ASP A 72 3.61 8.65 -10.02
N PRO A 73 3.30 7.76 -11.00
CA PRO A 73 1.96 7.20 -11.18
C PRO A 73 1.40 6.49 -9.95
N ALA A 74 2.25 5.97 -9.05
CA ALA A 74 1.79 5.30 -7.82
C ALA A 74 0.95 6.23 -6.92
N THR A 75 1.26 7.53 -6.92
CA THR A 75 0.49 8.53 -6.14
C THR A 75 -0.93 8.69 -6.69
N ALA A 76 -1.07 8.68 -8.02
CA ALA A 76 -2.38 8.74 -8.68
C ALA A 76 -3.19 7.46 -8.44
N PHE A 77 -2.55 6.30 -8.51
CA PHE A 77 -3.20 5.01 -8.24
C PHE A 77 -3.66 4.86 -6.79
N ALA A 78 -2.90 5.38 -5.83
CA ALA A 78 -3.33 5.45 -4.43
C ALA A 78 -4.59 6.32 -4.28
N ALA A 79 -4.65 7.48 -4.95
CA ALA A 79 -5.83 8.35 -4.93
C ALA A 79 -7.07 7.70 -5.60
N LEU A 80 -6.85 6.83 -6.58
CA LEU A 80 -7.89 6.04 -7.26
C LEU A 80 -8.28 4.77 -6.50
N GLY A 81 -7.55 4.42 -5.44
CA GLY A 81 -7.73 3.16 -4.70
C GLY A 81 -7.40 1.92 -5.54
N TRP A 82 -6.58 2.07 -6.58
CA TRP A 82 -6.12 0.95 -7.43
C TRP A 82 -4.84 0.30 -6.90
N ASP A 83 -4.18 0.93 -5.94
CA ASP A 83 -3.05 0.33 -5.26
C ASP A 83 -3.53 -0.82 -4.37
N ARG A 84 -3.24 -2.07 -4.79
CA ARG A 84 -3.47 -3.28 -3.98
C ARG A 84 -2.77 -3.22 -2.61
N ASN A 85 -1.72 -2.41 -2.47
CA ASN A 85 -0.97 -2.18 -1.23
C ASN A 85 -1.48 -0.98 -0.42
N ALA A 86 -2.31 -0.08 -0.96
CA ALA A 86 -2.88 1.05 -0.19
C ALA A 86 -3.82 0.55 0.92
N ASN A 87 -4.45 -0.62 0.71
CA ASN A 87 -5.24 -1.32 1.73
C ASN A 87 -4.38 -1.82 2.92
N ARG A 88 -3.05 -1.71 2.84
CA ARG A 88 -2.13 -2.03 3.95
C ARG A 88 -1.94 -0.87 4.91
N ARG A 89 -2.22 0.38 4.50
CA ARG A 89 -2.09 1.57 5.39
C ARG A 89 -3.25 1.72 6.37
N ASP A 90 -4.41 1.15 6.04
CA ASP A 90 -5.58 1.07 6.93
C ASP A 90 -5.65 -0.25 7.72
N ALA A 91 -4.61 -1.09 7.63
CA ALA A 91 -4.47 -2.21 8.57
C ALA A 91 -4.27 -1.61 9.96
N PRO A 92 -4.98 -2.09 11.01
CA PRO A 92 -4.67 -1.74 12.38
C PRO A 92 -3.17 -1.87 12.60
N PRO A 93 -2.50 -0.94 13.32
CA PRO A 93 -1.09 -1.10 13.61
C PRO A 93 -0.91 -2.50 14.18
N LEU A 94 -0.05 -3.30 13.53
CA LEU A 94 0.32 -4.61 14.04
C LEU A 94 0.68 -4.40 15.52
N PRO A 95 0.17 -5.23 16.45
CA PRO A 95 0.59 -5.12 17.85
C PRO A 95 2.12 -5.08 17.88
N PRO A 96 2.72 -4.24 18.75
CA PRO A 96 4.17 -4.08 18.80
C PRO A 96 4.79 -5.46 18.87
N MET A 97 5.70 -5.73 17.92
CA MET A 97 6.36 -7.02 17.81
C MET A 97 7.11 -7.30 19.10
N ASP A 98 7.05 -8.54 19.57
CA ASP A 98 7.77 -8.95 20.76
C ASP A 98 9.27 -8.62 20.60
N PRO A 99 9.91 -8.00 21.61
CA PRO A 99 11.32 -7.59 21.52
C PRO A 99 12.27 -8.73 21.13
N ASP A 100 11.98 -9.95 21.55
CA ASP A 100 12.80 -11.12 21.23
C ASP A 100 12.64 -11.52 19.77
N VAL A 101 11.43 -11.42 19.22
CA VAL A 101 11.16 -11.64 17.80
C VAL A 101 11.88 -10.59 16.95
N GLU A 102 11.86 -9.33 17.39
CA GLU A 102 12.59 -8.26 16.71
C GLU A 102 14.12 -8.48 16.77
N ALA A 103 14.65 -8.94 17.90
CA ALA A 103 16.07 -9.28 18.05
C ALA A 103 16.47 -10.43 17.11
N LEU A 104 15.63 -11.46 16.97
CA LEU A 104 15.85 -12.56 16.03
C LEU A 104 15.87 -12.06 14.57
N LEU A 105 14.96 -11.18 14.19
CA LEU A 105 14.94 -10.58 12.85
C LEU A 105 16.18 -9.73 12.57
N ARG A 106 16.62 -8.91 13.54
CA ARG A 106 17.86 -8.13 13.45
C ARG A 106 19.06 -9.04 13.22
N ARG A 107 19.16 -10.16 13.96
CA ARG A 107 20.25 -11.13 13.83
C ARG A 107 20.23 -11.88 12.49
N LEU A 108 19.04 -12.16 11.94
CA LEU A 108 18.90 -12.77 10.61
C LEU A 108 19.29 -11.82 9.47
N ALA A 109 19.06 -10.51 9.64
CA ALA A 109 19.41 -9.48 8.67
C ALA A 109 20.88 -9.05 8.71
N ASP A 110 21.57 -9.26 9.83
CA ASP A 110 22.97 -8.87 10.03
C ASP A 110 23.93 -9.68 9.13
N PRO A 111 24.68 -9.05 8.21
CA PRO A 111 25.64 -9.73 7.36
C PRO A 111 26.85 -10.31 8.11
N GLY A 112 27.13 -9.84 9.33
CA GLY A 112 28.20 -10.36 10.19
C GLY A 112 27.87 -11.70 10.86
N VAL A 113 26.61 -12.12 10.84
CA VAL A 113 26.16 -13.41 11.39
C VAL A 113 26.35 -14.50 10.34
N SER A 114 26.98 -15.61 10.76
CA SER A 114 27.27 -16.75 9.89
C SER A 114 26.01 -17.40 9.31
N ASP A 115 26.13 -17.97 8.12
CA ASP A 115 25.02 -18.67 7.47
C ASP A 115 24.55 -19.89 8.27
N ALA A 116 25.46 -20.58 8.96
CA ALA A 116 25.13 -21.71 9.84
C ALA A 116 24.24 -21.26 11.02
N GLU A 117 24.53 -20.10 11.60
CA GLU A 117 23.76 -19.53 12.70
C GLU A 117 22.40 -19.03 12.22
N LYS A 118 22.34 -18.33 11.08
CA LYS A 118 21.07 -17.93 10.46
C LYS A 118 20.20 -19.13 10.09
N PHE A 119 20.82 -20.20 9.59
CA PHE A 119 20.14 -21.45 9.29
C PHE A 119 19.53 -22.05 10.55
N HIS A 120 20.30 -22.15 11.64
CA HIS A 120 19.82 -22.67 12.92
C HIS A 120 18.64 -21.86 13.45
N ILE A 121 18.75 -20.52 13.46
CA ILE A 121 17.66 -19.62 13.90
C ILE A 121 16.39 -19.87 13.08
N ARG A 122 16.48 -19.93 11.74
CA ARG A 122 15.31 -20.18 10.88
C ARG A 122 14.68 -21.55 11.13
N GLU A 123 15.50 -22.57 11.35
CA GLU A 123 15.01 -23.93 11.60
C GLU A 123 14.32 -24.04 12.96
N THR A 124 14.88 -23.42 14.00
CA THR A 124 14.24 -23.35 15.31
C THR A 124 12.90 -22.61 15.25
N ILE A 125 12.84 -21.46 14.56
CA ILE A 125 11.59 -20.72 14.35
C ILE A 125 10.57 -21.59 13.62
N ARG A 126 10.97 -22.27 12.54
CA ARG A 126 10.10 -23.18 11.77
C ARG A 126 9.58 -24.30 12.66
N TYR A 127 10.46 -24.96 13.42
CA TYR A 127 10.07 -26.01 14.35
C TYR A 127 9.03 -25.53 15.37
N LEU A 128 9.26 -24.37 15.99
CA LEU A 128 8.37 -23.83 17.01
C LEU A 128 7.02 -23.37 16.42
N ALA A 129 7.05 -22.71 15.26
CA ALA A 129 5.86 -22.15 14.61
C ALA A 129 4.90 -23.24 14.11
N TYR A 130 5.44 -24.40 13.68
CA TYR A 130 4.65 -25.50 13.13
C TYR A 130 4.57 -26.70 14.07
N ARG A 131 4.96 -26.55 15.33
CA ARG A 131 4.83 -27.63 16.31
C ARG A 131 3.35 -27.99 16.48
N PRO A 132 2.97 -29.29 16.37
CA PRO A 132 1.64 -29.72 16.75
C PRO A 132 1.39 -29.32 18.21
N THR A 133 0.33 -28.57 18.47
CA THR A 133 -0.09 -28.27 19.84
C THR A 133 -0.49 -29.60 20.48
N LEU A 134 0.29 -30.06 21.47
CA LEU A 134 -0.10 -31.23 22.26
C LEU A 134 -1.45 -30.88 22.92
N PRO A 135 -2.47 -31.76 22.87
CA PRO A 135 -3.69 -31.57 23.62
C PRO A 135 -3.30 -31.33 25.08
N ALA A 136 -3.73 -30.19 25.63
CA ALA A 136 -3.58 -29.91 27.05
C ALA A 136 -4.12 -31.12 27.81
N ALA A 137 -3.23 -31.82 28.53
CA ALA A 137 -3.58 -33.03 29.26
C ALA A 137 -4.88 -32.82 30.03
N VAL A 138 -5.86 -33.69 29.78
CA VAL A 138 -7.07 -33.83 30.59
C VAL A 138 -6.62 -34.10 32.03
N ARG A 139 -6.47 -33.03 32.81
CA ARG A 139 -6.41 -33.10 34.27
C ARG A 139 -7.82 -33.44 34.74
N LYS A 140 -8.21 -34.71 34.62
CA LYS A 140 -9.33 -35.26 35.39
C LYS A 140 -8.80 -36.28 36.39
N ARG A 141 -8.19 -35.70 37.43
CA ARG A 141 -8.44 -36.00 38.85
C ARG A 141 -8.89 -37.45 39.10
N GLY A 142 -7.93 -38.33 39.35
CA GLY A 142 -8.17 -39.41 40.29
C GLY A 142 -8.19 -38.80 41.69
N ASP A 143 -9.37 -38.73 42.31
CA ASP A 143 -9.53 -39.04 43.73
C ASP A 143 -11.01 -39.23 44.11
N ALA A 144 -11.25 -40.29 44.88
CA ALA A 144 -12.33 -40.62 45.81
C ALA A 144 -13.83 -40.50 45.41
N ALA A 145 -14.52 -41.65 45.30
CA ALA A 145 -15.48 -42.15 46.32
C ALA A 145 -16.41 -43.23 45.74
N GLY A 146 -16.42 -44.41 46.36
CA GLY A 146 -17.28 -45.55 46.05
C GLY A 146 -16.72 -46.83 46.66
#